data_AF-A0A9W9RG15-F1
#
_entry.id   AF-A0A9W9RG15-F1
#
_cell.length_a   1.000
_cell.length_b   1.000
_cell.length_c   1.000
_cell.angle_alpha   90.00
_cell.angle_beta   90.00
_cell.angle_gamma   90.00
#
_symmetry.space_group_name_H-M   'P 1'
#
loop_
_entity.id
_entity.type
_entity.pdbx_description
1 polymer ?
#
loop_
_entity_poly.entity_id
_entity_poly.type
_entity_poly.pdbx_seq_one_letter_code
_entity_poly.pdbx_strand_id
1 'polypeptide(L)'
;MAEISRIGAAVDNTDVSDHEAYQSLLDNALDVEMGARDLDIKINHGIPGEPPLYARDELNTRISPADDLFGPAYRFSSLEDATLRILFWLLLSFTHPLICYCQSVVGAQTPGRTPITKRSLEEKANKLAAFYVGKTIRCLPYLGQVKMSPSGLHYGLLVAIQASRVYSHSRDRVRFLWVRDLFSTLQLAGFDYVERFRDISGAYWAETHRHNVFRLVSHRETVKKSKEPVQGHR
;
A
#
# COMPACT_ATOMS: atom_id res chain seq x y z
N MET A 1 -6.96 -7.27 -6.71
CA MET A 1 -6.24 -7.68 -5.48
C MET A 1 -5.79 -9.15 -5.50
N ALA A 2 -6.66 -10.11 -5.84
CA ALA A 2 -6.28 -11.53 -5.93
C ALA A 2 -5.16 -11.77 -6.93
N GLU A 3 -5.21 -11.12 -8.09
CA GLU A 3 -4.22 -11.24 -9.15
C GLU A 3 -2.84 -10.73 -8.74
N ILE A 4 -2.73 -9.53 -8.14
CA ILE A 4 -1.48 -9.05 -7.55
C ILE A 4 -0.94 -10.00 -6.49
N SER A 5 -1.81 -10.56 -5.66
CA SER A 5 -1.38 -11.51 -4.62
C SER A 5 -0.80 -12.78 -5.25
N ARG A 6 -1.36 -13.25 -6.37
CA ARG A 6 -0.81 -14.38 -7.15
C ARG A 6 0.53 -14.04 -7.78
N ILE A 7 0.66 -12.87 -8.41
CA ILE A 7 1.93 -12.45 -9.03
C ILE A 7 3.01 -12.27 -7.95
N GLY A 8 2.67 -11.65 -6.82
CA GLY A 8 3.59 -11.52 -5.68
C GLY A 8 4.02 -12.88 -5.10
N ALA A 9 3.10 -13.83 -4.98
CA ALA A 9 3.43 -15.19 -4.55
C ALA A 9 4.28 -15.93 -5.58
N ALA A 10 4.04 -15.74 -6.87
CA ALA A 10 4.88 -16.31 -7.93
C ALA A 10 6.31 -15.75 -7.86
N VAL A 11 6.46 -14.43 -7.68
CA VAL A 11 7.78 -13.79 -7.49
C VAL A 11 8.58 -14.42 -6.35
N ASP A 12 7.93 -14.79 -5.23
CA ASP A 12 8.60 -15.41 -4.09
C ASP A 12 9.05 -16.87 -4.36
N ASN A 13 8.49 -17.53 -5.38
CA ASN A 13 8.77 -18.93 -5.71
C ASN A 13 9.59 -19.11 -7.01
N THR A 14 9.75 -18.06 -7.81
CA THR A 14 10.52 -18.07 -9.05
C THR A 14 12.01 -17.90 -8.77
N ASP A 15 12.86 -18.69 -9.41
CA ASP A 15 14.31 -18.52 -9.34
C ASP A 15 14.71 -17.18 -9.99
N VAL A 16 15.51 -16.38 -9.29
CA VAL A 16 15.99 -15.07 -9.76
C VAL A 16 16.71 -15.16 -11.11
N SER A 17 17.26 -16.33 -11.48
CA SER A 17 17.91 -16.57 -12.77
C SER A 17 16.96 -16.90 -13.94
N ASP A 18 15.68 -17.18 -13.67
CA ASP A 18 14.68 -17.50 -14.68
C ASP A 18 14.14 -16.23 -15.36
N HIS A 19 14.85 -15.81 -16.40
CA HIS A 19 14.52 -14.58 -17.14
C HIS A 19 13.11 -14.60 -17.74
N GLU A 20 12.71 -15.73 -18.35
CA GLU A 20 11.43 -15.85 -19.03
C GLU A 20 10.28 -15.77 -18.04
N ALA A 21 10.41 -16.40 -16.87
CA ALA A 21 9.41 -16.30 -15.82
C ALA A 21 9.29 -14.86 -15.30
N TYR A 22 10.40 -14.15 -15.07
CA TYR A 22 10.35 -12.75 -14.62
C TYR A 22 9.81 -11.79 -15.68
N GLN A 23 10.08 -12.04 -16.96
CA GLN A 23 9.48 -11.29 -18.06
C GLN A 23 7.96 -11.50 -18.10
N SER A 24 7.48 -12.75 -17.98
CA SER A 24 6.04 -13.05 -17.91
C SER A 24 5.38 -12.40 -16.68
N LEU A 25 6.02 -12.43 -15.51
CA LEU A 25 5.52 -11.76 -14.31
C LEU A 25 5.47 -10.24 -14.46
N LEU A 26 6.43 -9.64 -15.17
CA LEU A 26 6.41 -8.22 -15.50
C LEU A 26 5.23 -7.87 -16.41
N ASP A 27 5.03 -8.64 -17.49
CA ASP A 27 3.95 -8.41 -18.44
C ASP A 27 2.57 -8.52 -17.75
N ASN A 28 2.37 -9.56 -16.93
CA ASN A 28 1.16 -9.71 -16.11
C ASN A 28 0.94 -8.53 -15.16
N ALA A 29 2.00 -8.00 -14.53
CA ALA A 29 1.89 -6.86 -13.63
C ALA A 29 1.54 -5.56 -14.38
N LEU A 30 2.07 -5.38 -15.60
CA LEU A 30 1.74 -4.26 -16.49
C LEU A 30 0.30 -4.34 -16.98
N ASP A 31 -0.21 -5.52 -17.31
CA ASP A 31 -1.60 -5.73 -17.70
C ASP A 31 -2.58 -5.36 -16.57
N VAL A 32 -2.25 -5.72 -15.32
CA VAL A 32 -3.02 -5.30 -14.14
C VAL A 32 -3.00 -3.78 -13.97
N GLU A 33 -1.86 -3.12 -14.19
CA GLU A 33 -1.77 -1.66 -14.13
C GLU A 33 -2.63 -1.00 -15.23
N MET A 34 -2.55 -1.51 -16.45
CA MET A 34 -3.32 -1.00 -17.59
C MET A 34 -4.83 -1.15 -17.36
N GLY A 35 -5.29 -2.34 -16.94
CA GLY A 35 -6.68 -2.58 -16.61
C GLY A 35 -7.19 -1.69 -15.47
N ALA A 36 -6.34 -1.37 -14.50
CA ALA A 36 -6.67 -0.43 -13.43
C ALA A 36 -6.87 0.99 -13.96
N ARG A 37 -6.00 1.46 -14.87
CA ARG A 37 -6.11 2.78 -15.50
C ARG A 37 -7.35 2.90 -16.37
N ASP A 38 -7.68 1.86 -17.13
CA ASP A 38 -8.90 1.82 -17.94
C ASP A 38 -10.17 1.89 -17.08
N LEU A 39 -10.15 1.22 -15.92
CA LEU A 39 -11.23 1.32 -14.95
C LEU A 39 -11.35 2.74 -14.37
N ASP A 40 -10.25 3.38 -14.01
CA ASP A 40 -10.25 4.77 -13.50
C ASP A 40 -10.81 5.75 -14.54
N ILE A 41 -10.44 5.60 -15.81
CA ILE A 41 -11.00 6.40 -16.91
C ILE A 41 -12.53 6.24 -16.99
N LYS A 42 -13.02 5.00 -16.87
CA LYS A 42 -14.47 4.72 -16.88
C LYS A 42 -15.19 5.33 -15.69
N ILE A 43 -14.63 5.19 -14.48
CA ILE A 43 -15.21 5.75 -13.24
C ILE A 43 -15.31 7.28 -13.34
N ASN A 44 -14.30 7.91 -13.96
CA ASN A 44 -14.24 9.36 -14.07
C ASN A 44 -14.99 9.92 -15.28
N HIS A 45 -15.74 9.09 -16.01
CA HIS A 45 -16.40 9.50 -17.25
C HIS A 45 -15.43 10.17 -18.24
N GLY A 46 -14.17 9.72 -18.26
CA GLY A 46 -13.11 10.31 -19.08
C GLY A 46 -12.55 11.65 -18.60
N ILE A 47 -13.00 12.18 -17.46
CA ILE A 47 -12.47 13.43 -16.89
C ILE A 47 -11.17 13.12 -16.12
N PRO A 48 -10.00 13.57 -16.60
CA PRO A 48 -8.75 13.36 -15.89
C PRO A 48 -8.69 14.26 -14.66
N GLY A 49 -8.23 13.74 -13.54
CA GLY A 49 -7.95 14.55 -12.36
C GLY A 49 -8.16 13.85 -11.02
N GLU A 50 -7.73 14.54 -9.97
CA GLU A 50 -8.05 14.17 -8.60
C GLU A 50 -9.47 14.66 -8.24
N PRO A 51 -10.16 13.98 -7.29
CA PRO A 51 -11.40 14.48 -6.75
C PRO A 51 -11.25 15.89 -6.14
N PRO A 52 -12.32 16.68 -6.05
CA PRO A 52 -12.31 17.97 -5.35
C PRO A 52 -11.88 17.79 -3.87
N LEU A 53 -11.45 18.88 -3.25
CA LEU A 53 -10.89 18.85 -1.89
C LEU A 53 -11.83 19.52 -0.89
N TYR A 54 -11.92 18.96 0.31
CA TYR A 54 -12.48 19.67 1.46
C TYR A 54 -11.52 20.77 1.90
N ALA A 55 -12.07 21.88 2.39
CA ALA A 55 -11.31 22.83 3.19
C ALA A 55 -10.94 22.21 4.54
N ARG A 56 -9.89 22.74 5.16
CA ARG A 56 -9.49 22.34 6.51
C ARG A 56 -10.68 22.52 7.47
N ASP A 57 -10.89 21.52 8.33
CA ASP A 57 -11.95 21.49 9.36
C ASP A 57 -13.39 21.54 8.83
N GLU A 58 -13.61 21.49 7.52
CA GLU A 58 -14.96 21.42 6.95
C GLU A 58 -15.65 20.10 7.26
N LEU A 59 -14.87 19.03 7.41
CA LEU A 59 -15.38 17.68 7.57
C LEU A 59 -15.37 17.23 9.03
N ASN A 60 -16.55 16.95 9.58
CA ASN A 60 -16.68 16.30 10.88
C ASN A 60 -16.53 14.78 10.75
N THR A 61 -15.33 14.27 11.05
CA THR A 61 -14.95 12.87 10.90
C THR A 61 -14.35 12.29 12.18
N ARG A 62 -14.47 10.98 12.36
CA ARG A 62 -13.83 10.22 13.45
C ARG A 62 -12.36 9.92 13.19
N ILE A 63 -11.89 10.12 11.95
CA ILE A 63 -10.50 9.92 11.56
C ILE A 63 -9.67 11.11 12.00
N SER A 64 -8.50 10.86 12.60
CA SER A 64 -7.57 11.91 13.01
C SER A 64 -7.20 12.81 11.83
N PRO A 65 -7.05 14.13 12.05
CA PRO A 65 -6.60 15.05 11.00
C PRO A 65 -5.30 14.59 10.35
N ALA A 66 -5.22 14.76 9.03
CA ALA A 66 -4.13 14.20 8.22
C ALA A 66 -3.60 15.23 7.19
N ASP A 67 -4.17 16.43 7.16
CA ASP A 67 -3.91 17.46 6.15
C ASP A 67 -2.43 17.84 6.08
N ASP A 68 -1.76 17.98 7.22
CA ASP A 68 -0.34 18.36 7.28
C ASP A 68 0.61 17.22 6.84
N LEU A 69 0.13 15.97 6.83
CA LEU A 69 0.94 14.78 6.52
C LEU A 69 0.74 14.27 5.10
N PHE A 70 -0.50 14.34 4.62
CA PHE A 70 -0.93 13.74 3.35
C PHE A 70 -1.60 14.74 2.41
N GLY A 71 -1.98 15.92 2.90
CA GLY A 71 -2.81 16.89 2.18
C GLY A 71 -4.29 16.76 2.51
N PRO A 72 -5.11 17.70 2.02
CA PRO A 72 -6.52 17.80 2.40
C PRO A 72 -7.37 16.63 1.91
N ALA A 73 -8.44 16.35 2.65
CA ALA A 73 -9.35 15.24 2.36
C ALA A 73 -10.05 15.41 0.99
N TYR A 74 -10.28 14.29 0.31
CA TYR A 74 -11.03 14.26 -0.93
C TYR A 74 -12.54 14.31 -0.68
N ARG A 75 -13.25 15.00 -1.57
CA ARG A 75 -14.71 15.04 -1.68
C ARG A 75 -15.16 14.01 -2.70
N PHE A 76 -16.20 13.26 -2.36
CA PHE A 76 -16.82 12.29 -3.24
C PHE A 76 -18.32 12.52 -3.31
N SER A 77 -18.92 12.20 -4.46
CA SER A 77 -20.36 12.27 -4.66
C SER A 77 -21.10 11.13 -3.96
N SER A 78 -20.43 9.98 -3.77
CA SER A 78 -21.00 8.81 -3.11
C SER A 78 -19.95 7.94 -2.40
N LEU A 79 -20.43 6.99 -1.59
CA LEU A 79 -19.59 5.98 -0.94
C LEU A 79 -18.94 5.04 -1.95
N GLU A 80 -19.67 4.67 -3.01
CA GLU A 80 -19.16 3.82 -4.08
C GLU A 80 -17.98 4.49 -4.80
N ASP A 81 -18.09 5.78 -5.11
CA ASP A 81 -17.01 6.54 -5.76
C ASP A 81 -15.75 6.59 -4.86
N ALA A 82 -15.91 6.95 -3.59
CA ALA A 82 -14.82 6.94 -2.62
C ALA A 82 -14.15 5.55 -2.51
N THR A 83 -14.96 4.51 -2.49
CA THR A 83 -14.51 3.11 -2.39
C THR A 83 -13.71 2.68 -3.62
N LEU A 84 -14.23 2.97 -4.82
CA LEU A 84 -13.57 2.63 -6.07
C LEU A 84 -12.21 3.34 -6.19
N ARG A 85 -12.13 4.61 -5.76
CA ARG A 85 -10.87 5.38 -5.73
C ARG A 85 -9.86 4.81 -4.75
N ILE A 86 -10.30 4.41 -3.55
CA ILE A 86 -9.44 3.72 -2.59
C ILE A 86 -8.91 2.42 -3.17
N LEU A 87 -9.78 1.58 -3.76
CA LEU A 87 -9.37 0.30 -4.34
C LEU A 87 -8.38 0.50 -5.49
N PHE A 88 -8.63 1.47 -6.37
CA PHE A 88 -7.73 1.81 -7.47
C PHE A 88 -6.34 2.26 -6.98
N TRP A 89 -6.27 3.24 -6.07
CA TRP A 89 -4.98 3.72 -5.57
C TRP A 89 -4.28 2.69 -4.68
N LEU A 90 -5.02 1.90 -3.89
CA LEU A 90 -4.43 0.77 -3.17
C LEU A 90 -3.81 -0.21 -4.15
N LEU A 91 -4.53 -0.62 -5.20
CA LEU A 91 -4.03 -1.53 -6.23
C LEU A 91 -2.70 -1.03 -6.80
N LEU A 92 -2.64 0.23 -7.23
CA LEU A 92 -1.39 0.83 -7.76
C LEU A 92 -0.26 0.88 -6.73
N SER A 93 -0.57 1.08 -5.45
CA SER A 93 0.45 1.04 -4.39
C SER A 93 1.08 -0.35 -4.20
N PHE A 94 0.40 -1.43 -4.63
CA PHE A 94 0.97 -2.77 -4.67
C PHE A 94 1.62 -3.09 -6.03
N THR A 95 1.00 -2.70 -7.14
CA THR A 95 1.45 -3.05 -8.49
C THR A 95 2.78 -2.39 -8.83
N HIS A 96 2.97 -1.10 -8.52
CA HIS A 96 4.19 -0.40 -8.91
C HIS A 96 5.47 -0.97 -8.28
N PRO A 97 5.50 -1.28 -6.97
CA PRO A 97 6.65 -1.95 -6.39
C PRO A 97 6.96 -3.30 -7.02
N LEU A 98 5.94 -4.06 -7.41
CA LEU A 98 6.08 -5.35 -8.09
C LEU A 98 6.66 -5.18 -9.50
N ILE A 99 6.15 -4.23 -10.29
CA ILE A 99 6.68 -3.88 -11.61
C ILE A 99 8.16 -3.47 -11.50
N CYS A 100 8.49 -2.57 -10.58
CA CYS A 100 9.87 -2.12 -10.38
C CYS A 100 10.80 -3.27 -9.97
N TYR A 101 10.31 -4.21 -9.16
CA TYR A 101 11.06 -5.40 -8.79
C TYR A 101 11.34 -6.30 -10.00
N CYS A 102 10.30 -6.68 -10.75
CA CYS A 102 10.48 -7.52 -11.95
C CYS A 102 11.40 -6.84 -12.98
N GLN A 103 11.24 -5.53 -13.19
CA GLN A 103 12.14 -4.73 -14.05
C GLN A 103 13.60 -4.78 -13.59
N SER A 104 13.84 -4.79 -12.27
CA SER A 104 15.21 -4.86 -11.73
C SER A 104 15.86 -6.20 -12.00
N VAL A 105 15.09 -7.30 -11.97
CA VAL A 105 15.58 -8.66 -12.23
C VAL A 105 15.82 -8.87 -13.73
N VAL A 106 14.82 -8.56 -14.56
CA VAL A 106 14.90 -8.63 -16.03
C VAL A 106 16.05 -7.77 -16.55
N GLY A 107 16.15 -6.52 -16.07
CA GLY A 107 17.17 -5.57 -16.50
C GLY A 107 18.59 -5.95 -16.09
N ALA A 108 18.77 -6.67 -14.98
CA ALA A 108 20.08 -7.18 -14.56
C ALA A 108 20.60 -8.31 -15.48
N GLN A 109 19.70 -8.95 -16.24
CA GLN A 109 20.02 -10.09 -17.11
C GLN A 109 20.19 -9.71 -18.58
N THR A 110 19.78 -8.50 -18.99
CA THR A 110 19.92 -8.04 -20.38
C THR A 110 21.33 -7.47 -20.67
N PRO A 111 22.14 -8.09 -21.54
CA PRO A 111 23.46 -7.56 -21.90
C PRO A 111 23.34 -6.22 -22.65
N GLY A 112 24.19 -5.25 -22.32
CA GLY A 112 24.30 -3.97 -23.06
C GLY A 112 23.30 -2.88 -22.69
N ARG A 113 22.33 -3.16 -21.79
CA ARG A 113 21.46 -2.12 -21.23
C ARG A 113 22.18 -1.42 -20.09
N THR A 114 22.19 -0.08 -20.06
CA THR A 114 22.73 0.65 -18.91
C THR A 114 21.96 0.20 -17.67
N PRO A 115 22.60 -0.42 -16.67
CA PRO A 115 21.88 -0.98 -15.55
C PRO A 115 21.22 0.17 -14.80
N ILE A 116 19.89 0.28 -14.88
CA ILE A 116 19.14 1.06 -13.90
C ILE A 116 19.47 0.38 -12.58
N THR A 117 20.21 1.06 -11.71
CA THR A 117 20.65 0.46 -10.47
C THR A 117 19.42 0.02 -9.67
N LYS A 118 19.48 -1.20 -9.11
CA LYS A 118 18.41 -1.76 -8.25
C LYS A 118 17.90 -0.73 -7.23
N ARG A 119 18.81 0.06 -6.67
CA ARG A 119 18.53 1.17 -5.75
C ARG A 119 17.59 2.24 -6.35
N SER A 120 17.81 2.65 -7.60
CA SER A 120 16.96 3.64 -8.27
C SER A 120 15.53 3.13 -8.47
N LEU A 121 15.36 1.86 -8.84
CA LEU A 121 14.05 1.23 -8.97
C LEU A 121 13.35 1.05 -7.62
N GLU A 122 14.08 0.65 -6.57
CA GLU A 122 13.55 0.60 -5.20
C GLU A 122 13.09 1.98 -4.71
N GLU A 123 13.90 3.02 -4.92
CA GLU A 123 13.53 4.39 -4.55
C GLU A 123 12.30 4.87 -5.32
N LYS A 124 12.19 4.55 -6.61
CA LYS A 124 11.00 4.84 -7.43
C LYS A 124 9.77 4.09 -6.92
N ALA A 125 9.90 2.79 -6.66
CA ALA A 125 8.83 1.95 -6.11
C ALA A 125 8.29 2.53 -4.80
N ASN A 126 9.20 2.90 -3.89
CA ASN A 126 8.85 3.48 -2.60
C ASN A 126 8.11 4.81 -2.73
N LYS A 127 8.59 5.71 -3.61
CA LYS A 127 7.93 6.99 -3.87
C LYS A 127 6.53 6.79 -4.43
N LEU A 128 6.36 5.90 -5.40
CA LEU A 128 5.06 5.61 -6.01
C LEU A 128 4.10 4.98 -4.99
N ALA A 129 4.55 4.00 -4.22
CA ALA A 129 3.73 3.38 -3.19
C ALA A 129 3.28 4.40 -2.13
N ALA A 130 4.20 5.24 -1.63
CA ALA A 130 3.89 6.29 -0.66
C ALA A 130 2.92 7.34 -1.23
N PHE A 131 3.07 7.70 -2.50
CA PHE A 131 2.17 8.62 -3.19
C PHE A 131 0.74 8.07 -3.25
N TYR A 132 0.55 6.85 -3.77
CA TYR A 132 -0.77 6.26 -3.91
C TYR A 132 -1.42 5.94 -2.55
N VAL A 133 -0.66 5.45 -1.58
CA VAL A 133 -1.15 5.28 -0.20
C VAL A 133 -1.59 6.61 0.39
N GLY A 134 -0.79 7.67 0.22
CA GLY A 134 -1.16 9.01 0.69
C GLY A 134 -2.51 9.44 0.12
N LYS A 135 -2.76 9.18 -1.17
CA LYS A 135 -4.07 9.42 -1.78
C LYS A 135 -5.19 8.61 -1.15
N THR A 136 -4.98 7.33 -0.87
CA THR A 136 -6.00 6.49 -0.20
C THR A 136 -6.33 6.98 1.21
N ILE A 137 -5.32 7.48 1.95
CA ILE A 137 -5.51 8.04 3.29
C ILE A 137 -6.40 9.28 3.24
N ARG A 138 -6.21 10.15 2.24
CA ARG A 138 -7.03 11.34 2.03
C ARG A 138 -8.51 11.03 1.73
N CYS A 139 -8.85 9.78 1.40
CA CYS A 139 -10.25 9.35 1.27
C CYS A 139 -10.91 9.02 2.61
N LEU A 140 -10.13 8.60 3.61
CA LEU A 140 -10.66 8.07 4.87
C LEU A 140 -11.53 9.07 5.65
N PRO A 141 -11.21 10.39 5.69
CA PRO A 141 -12.07 11.35 6.35
C PRO A 141 -13.52 11.31 5.86
N TYR A 142 -13.74 11.19 4.53
CA TYR A 142 -15.08 11.06 3.93
C TYR A 142 -15.80 9.80 4.43
N LEU A 143 -15.10 8.67 4.47
CA LEU A 143 -15.65 7.40 4.96
C LEU A 143 -15.93 7.39 6.47
N GLY A 144 -15.17 8.17 7.24
CA GLY A 144 -15.26 8.25 8.70
C GLY A 144 -16.18 9.35 9.22
N GLN A 145 -16.96 10.00 8.35
CA GLN A 145 -17.96 10.99 8.78
C GLN A 145 -18.92 10.36 9.80
N VAL A 146 -19.31 11.14 10.82
CA VAL A 146 -20.15 10.64 11.93
C VAL A 146 -21.49 10.04 11.46
N LYS A 147 -22.02 10.54 10.34
CA LYS A 147 -23.30 10.12 9.75
C LYS A 147 -23.17 8.94 8.77
N MET A 148 -21.97 8.52 8.43
CA MET A 148 -21.74 7.41 7.49
C MET A 148 -21.82 6.05 8.18
N SER A 149 -22.22 5.03 7.42
CA SER A 149 -22.25 3.65 7.87
C SER A 149 -20.85 3.19 8.30
N PRO A 150 -20.73 2.41 9.41
CA PRO A 150 -19.47 1.79 9.81
C PRO A 150 -18.82 0.91 8.72
N SER A 151 -19.59 0.44 7.73
CA SER A 151 -19.07 -0.34 6.60
C SER A 151 -18.01 0.40 5.79
N GLY A 152 -18.07 1.73 5.70
CA GLY A 152 -17.04 2.54 5.05
C GLY A 152 -15.68 2.41 5.74
N LEU A 153 -15.66 2.31 7.07
CA LEU A 153 -14.43 2.18 7.85
C LEU A 153 -13.71 0.84 7.64
N HIS A 154 -14.37 -0.18 7.09
CA HIS A 154 -13.72 -1.43 6.70
C HIS A 154 -12.60 -1.20 5.68
N TYR A 155 -12.80 -0.27 4.73
CA TYR A 155 -11.74 0.12 3.78
C TYR A 155 -10.58 0.84 4.48
N GLY A 156 -10.86 1.52 5.59
CA GLY A 156 -9.84 2.11 6.47
C GLY A 156 -8.82 1.10 6.97
N LEU A 157 -9.24 -0.14 7.24
CA LEU A 157 -8.30 -1.20 7.62
C LEU A 157 -7.34 -1.56 6.49
N LEU A 158 -7.85 -1.76 5.27
CA LEU A 158 -7.00 -2.11 4.12
C LEU A 158 -5.97 -1.01 3.85
N VAL A 159 -6.42 0.25 3.96
CA VAL A 159 -5.54 1.42 3.87
C VAL A 159 -4.51 1.43 5.00
N ALA A 160 -4.90 1.21 6.25
CA ALA A 160 -3.99 1.20 7.39
C ALA A 160 -2.92 0.10 7.28
N ILE A 161 -3.31 -1.12 6.87
CA ILE A 161 -2.37 -2.22 6.64
C ILE A 161 -1.33 -1.81 5.60
N GLN A 162 -1.78 -1.34 4.44
CA GLN A 162 -0.87 -0.99 3.35
C GLN A 162 0.00 0.23 3.70
N ALA A 163 -0.58 1.25 4.34
CA ALA A 163 0.15 2.43 4.77
C ALA A 163 1.23 2.10 5.80
N SER A 164 0.91 1.24 6.76
CA SER A 164 1.88 0.81 7.77
C SER A 164 3.07 0.11 7.12
N ARG A 165 2.83 -0.71 6.09
CA ARG A 165 3.88 -1.38 5.32
C ARG A 165 4.76 -0.39 4.57
N VAL A 166 4.14 0.53 3.83
CA VAL A 166 4.84 1.51 3.01
C VAL A 166 5.69 2.44 3.87
N TYR A 167 5.12 3.01 4.93
CA TYR A 167 5.86 3.94 5.79
C TYR A 167 6.90 3.25 6.68
N SER A 168 6.72 1.97 7.01
CA SER A 168 7.78 1.17 7.62
C SER A 168 8.96 0.96 6.68
N HIS A 169 8.69 0.63 5.41
CA HIS A 169 9.77 0.43 4.45
C HIS A 169 10.51 1.74 4.15
N SER A 170 9.79 2.86 4.00
CA SER A 170 10.39 4.18 3.78
C SER A 170 10.98 4.81 5.04
N ARG A 171 10.85 4.15 6.21
CA ARG A 171 11.25 4.67 7.53
C ARG A 171 10.66 6.05 7.85
N ASP A 172 9.45 6.33 7.35
CA ASP A 172 8.74 7.57 7.64
C ASP A 172 8.00 7.44 8.99
N ARG A 173 8.70 7.80 10.06
CA ARG A 173 8.20 7.62 11.43
C ARG A 173 6.92 8.41 11.70
N VAL A 174 6.80 9.63 11.17
CA VAL A 174 5.66 10.51 11.48
C VAL A 174 4.39 9.92 10.86
N ARG A 175 4.44 9.56 9.57
CA ARG A 175 3.29 8.93 8.92
C ARG A 175 3.00 7.54 9.46
N PHE A 176 4.03 6.78 9.84
CA PHE A 176 3.83 5.47 10.47
C PHE A 176 3.08 5.57 11.81
N LEU A 177 3.43 6.52 12.68
CA LEU A 177 2.72 6.73 13.94
C LEU A 177 1.27 7.15 13.73
N TRP A 178 1.01 8.03 12.74
CA TRP A 178 -0.36 8.37 12.37
C TRP A 178 -1.19 7.13 11.96
N VAL A 179 -0.59 6.21 11.19
CA VAL A 179 -1.24 4.94 10.83
C VAL A 179 -1.50 4.05 12.05
N ARG A 180 -0.62 4.06 13.06
CA ARG A 180 -0.88 3.35 14.32
C ARG A 180 -2.07 3.93 15.08
N ASP A 181 -2.22 5.25 15.06
CA ASP A 181 -3.38 5.91 15.68
C ASP A 181 -4.66 5.58 14.91
N LEU A 182 -4.60 5.51 13.57
CA LEU A 182 -5.71 5.06 12.74
C LEU A 182 -6.17 3.64 13.12
N PHE A 183 -5.26 2.71 13.41
CA PHE A 183 -5.65 1.38 13.90
C PHE A 183 -6.44 1.46 15.22
N SER A 184 -6.04 2.33 16.15
CA SER A 184 -6.78 2.54 17.40
C SER A 184 -8.17 3.13 17.14
N THR A 185 -8.30 4.07 16.20
CA THR A 185 -9.61 4.61 15.77
C THR A 185 -10.52 3.53 15.19
N LEU A 186 -9.97 2.63 14.37
CA LEU A 186 -10.73 1.50 13.81
C LEU A 186 -11.14 0.50 14.90
N GLN A 187 -10.26 0.22 15.88
CA GLN A 187 -10.61 -0.62 17.02
C GLN A 187 -11.80 -0.02 17.80
N LEU A 188 -11.77 1.28 18.10
CA LEU A 188 -12.88 1.98 18.78
C LEU A 188 -14.19 1.99 17.96
N ALA A 189 -14.11 1.81 16.64
CA ALA A 189 -15.27 1.66 15.77
C ALA A 189 -15.84 0.23 15.73
N GLY A 190 -15.28 -0.71 16.51
CA GLY A 190 -15.77 -2.09 16.66
C GLY A 190 -15.02 -3.13 15.81
N PHE A 191 -13.86 -2.79 15.24
CA PHE A 191 -13.03 -3.73 14.48
C PHE A 191 -11.95 -4.36 15.36
N ASP A 192 -12.31 -5.28 16.26
CA ASP A 192 -11.40 -5.83 17.28
C ASP A 192 -10.13 -6.48 16.72
N TYR A 193 -10.24 -7.11 15.54
CA TYR A 193 -9.13 -7.78 14.87
C TYR A 193 -8.05 -6.82 14.35
N VAL A 194 -8.28 -5.50 14.40
CA VAL A 194 -7.31 -4.45 14.06
C VAL A 194 -6.11 -4.46 15.01
N GLU A 195 -6.31 -4.79 16.29
CA GLU A 195 -5.22 -4.84 17.27
C GLU A 195 -4.09 -5.78 16.81
N ARG A 196 -4.48 -6.93 16.25
CA ARG A 196 -3.53 -7.89 15.69
C ARG A 196 -2.71 -7.29 14.53
N PHE A 197 -3.33 -6.50 13.66
CA PHE A 197 -2.62 -5.84 12.56
C PHE A 197 -1.71 -4.71 13.07
N ARG A 198 -2.14 -3.99 14.11
CA ARG A 198 -1.31 -2.99 14.79
C ARG A 198 -0.02 -3.64 15.33
N ASP A 199 -0.12 -4.80 15.97
CA ASP A 199 1.03 -5.53 16.51
C ASP A 199 1.97 -6.04 15.41
N ILE A 200 1.42 -6.63 14.34
CA ILE A 200 2.21 -7.04 13.17
C ILE A 200 2.96 -5.84 12.59
N SER A 201 2.29 -4.69 12.45
CA SER A 201 2.92 -3.48 11.91
C SER A 201 4.03 -2.96 12.81
N GLY A 202 3.88 -3.06 14.14
CA GLY A 202 4.90 -2.70 15.12
C GLY A 202 6.13 -3.59 15.01
N ALA A 203 5.94 -4.91 14.91
CA ALA A 203 7.03 -5.86 14.68
C ALA A 203 7.75 -5.58 13.37
N TYR A 204 7.00 -5.34 12.28
CA TYR A 204 7.55 -5.02 10.97
C TYR A 204 8.36 -3.71 10.96
N TRP A 205 7.91 -2.70 11.71
CA TRP A 205 8.70 -1.47 11.91
C TRP A 205 10.00 -1.74 12.65
N ALA A 206 9.99 -2.63 13.65
CA ALA A 206 11.18 -2.97 14.43
C ALA A 206 12.20 -3.83 13.67
N GLU A 207 11.78 -4.60 12.66
CA GLU A 207 12.69 -5.39 11.82
C GLU A 207 13.66 -4.46 11.06
N THR A 208 14.97 -4.70 11.18
CA THR A 208 16.02 -3.87 10.56
C THR A 208 16.31 -4.26 9.12
N HIS A 209 15.92 -5.46 8.69
CA HIS A 209 16.09 -5.94 7.32
C HIS A 209 15.03 -5.32 6.39
N ARG A 210 15.45 -4.89 5.19
CA ARG A 210 14.51 -4.37 4.18
C ARG A 210 13.66 -5.51 3.65
N HIS A 211 12.36 -5.46 3.93
CA HIS A 211 11.38 -6.34 3.32
C HIS A 211 10.98 -5.85 1.93
N ASN A 212 10.61 -6.76 1.03
CA ASN A 212 10.06 -6.41 -0.26
C ASN A 212 8.77 -5.59 -0.09
N VAL A 213 8.74 -4.40 -0.66
CA VAL A 213 7.64 -3.41 -0.52
C VAL A 213 6.33 -3.94 -1.07
N PHE A 214 6.32 -4.96 -1.92
CA PHE A 214 5.12 -5.61 -2.47
C PHE A 214 4.62 -6.79 -1.62
N ARG A 215 5.44 -7.34 -0.72
CA ARG A 215 5.11 -8.54 0.08
C ARG A 215 4.11 -8.21 1.17
N LEU A 216 3.05 -9.02 1.30
CA LEU A 216 2.19 -9.00 2.48
C LEU A 216 2.86 -9.83 3.56
N VAL A 217 3.09 -9.24 4.73
CA VAL A 217 3.68 -9.95 5.87
C VAL A 217 2.69 -10.99 6.36
N SER A 218 3.05 -12.26 6.28
CA SER A 218 2.25 -13.33 6.86
C SER A 218 2.46 -13.35 8.38
N HIS A 219 1.38 -13.29 9.16
CA HIS A 219 1.44 -13.43 10.61
C HIS A 219 2.11 -14.75 11.06
N ARG A 220 2.02 -15.81 10.24
CA ARG A 220 2.70 -17.08 10.54
C ARG A 220 4.23 -16.93 10.48
N GLU A 221 4.75 -16.02 9.66
CA GLU A 221 6.18 -15.79 9.50
C GLU A 221 6.73 -14.92 10.64
N THR A 222 6.00 -13.86 11.02
CA THR A 222 6.40 -12.99 12.15
C THR A 222 6.38 -13.71 13.49
N VAL A 223 5.39 -14.57 13.74
CA VAL A 223 5.34 -15.38 14.99
C VAL A 223 6.39 -16.49 15.02
N LYS A 224 6.82 -17.00 13.85
CA LYS A 224 7.93 -17.96 13.80
C LYS A 224 9.25 -17.27 14.13
N LYS A 225 9.52 -16.10 13.52
CA LYS A 225 10.74 -15.31 13.80
C LYS A 225 10.84 -14.82 15.25
N SER A 226 9.72 -14.42 15.88
CA SER A 226 9.74 -13.98 17.29
C SER A 226 9.98 -15.12 18.28
N LYS A 227 9.89 -16.38 17.84
CA LYS A 227 10.19 -17.57 18.63
C LYS A 227 11.58 -18.15 18.35
N GLU A 228 12.30 -17.64 17.34
CA GLU A 228 13.68 -18.03 17.10
C GLU A 228 14.57 -17.29 18.12
N PRO A 229 15.36 -18.01 18.94
CA PRO A 229 16.27 -17.35 19.87
C PRO A 229 17.27 -16.53 19.08
N VAL A 230 17.41 -15.25 19.44
CA VAL A 230 18.47 -14.38 18.93
C VAL A 230 19.79 -15.08 19.21
N GLN A 231 20.40 -15.68 18.19
CA GLN A 231 21.77 -16.17 18.29
C GLN A 231 22.65 -14.94 18.49
N GLY A 232 22.99 -14.68 19.75
CA GLY A 232 23.94 -13.65 20.12
C GLY A 232 25.26 -13.93 19.41
N HIS A 233 25.67 -13.01 18.54
CA HIS A 233 27.05 -12.95 18.08
C HIS A 233 27.94 -12.68 19.30
N ARG A 234 28.71 -13.71 19.68
CA ARG A 234 29.99 -13.54 20.35
C ARG A 234 31.08 -13.35 19.30
#